data_AF-A0A3M0LTM4-F1
#
_entry.id   AF-A0A3M0LTM4-F1
#
_cell.length_a   1.000
_cell.length_b   1.000
_cell.length_c   1.000
_cell.angle_alpha   90.00
_cell.angle_beta   90.00
_cell.angle_gamma   90.00
#
_symmetry.space_group_name_H-M   'P 1'
#
loop_
_entity.id
_entity.type
_entity.pdbx_description
1 polymer ?
#
loop_
_entity_poly.entity_id
_entity_poly.type
_entity_poly.pdbx_seq_one_letter_code
_entity_poly.pdbx_strand_id
1 'polypeptide(L)'
;MHIPEYDQTVSPLYLVTHKKNDFHWGPEQQQAFAQIKQEIAHAVALGPVRTGPDVKNVLYSAAENHGLSWSLWQKVPGETRDRPLGFWSRSYQGSKANYIPTEKEILAAYEGIQAASEVIGIETQLLAPRLPVLGWMFKAEVPSTDHATSATWSKWFALITQRAHIGNLNCPEILEIITNWPEGENFSLMDKEEKEEVTRAEKSPL
;
A
#
# COMPACT_ATOMS: atom_id res chain seq x y z
N MET A 1 -13.58 -5.36 11.43
CA MET A 1 -14.33 -4.97 10.22
C MET A 1 -15.37 -6.03 9.91
N HIS A 2 -16.64 -5.67 9.80
CA HIS A 2 -17.72 -6.57 9.38
C HIS A 2 -18.50 -5.86 8.28
N ILE A 3 -18.56 -6.47 7.10
CA ILE A 3 -19.34 -5.98 5.96
C ILE A 3 -20.60 -6.84 5.89
N PRO A 4 -21.82 -6.26 6.00
CA PRO A 4 -23.05 -7.00 5.85
C PRO A 4 -23.12 -7.66 4.46
N GLU A 5 -23.66 -8.89 4.40
CA GLU A 5 -23.89 -9.59 3.12
C GLU A 5 -22.65 -9.67 2.21
N TYR A 6 -21.46 -9.77 2.83
CA TYR A 6 -20.17 -9.75 2.14
C TYR A 6 -20.14 -10.72 0.96
N ASP A 7 -20.51 -11.98 1.17
CA ASP A 7 -20.48 -13.04 0.16
C ASP A 7 -21.35 -12.72 -1.06
N GLN A 8 -22.53 -12.12 -0.85
CA GLN A 8 -23.42 -11.71 -1.94
C GLN A 8 -22.85 -10.52 -2.70
N THR A 9 -22.27 -9.56 -1.96
CA THR A 9 -21.72 -8.33 -2.54
C THR A 9 -20.44 -8.59 -3.35
N VAL A 10 -19.57 -9.50 -2.91
CA VAL A 10 -18.32 -9.83 -3.63
C VAL A 10 -18.51 -10.85 -4.74
N SER A 11 -19.62 -11.56 -4.78
CA SER A 11 -19.86 -12.64 -5.76
C SER A 11 -19.59 -12.22 -7.21
N PRO A 12 -20.06 -11.05 -7.70
CA PRO A 12 -19.77 -10.60 -9.06
C PRO A 12 -18.27 -10.36 -9.33
N LEU A 13 -17.51 -9.97 -8.30
CA LEU A 13 -16.06 -9.77 -8.39
C LEU A 13 -15.29 -11.09 -8.38
N TYR A 14 -15.76 -12.07 -7.61
CA TYR A 14 -15.15 -13.39 -7.59
C TYR A 14 -15.22 -14.05 -8.96
N LEU A 15 -16.38 -13.94 -9.64
CA LEU A 15 -16.61 -14.52 -10.96
C LEU A 15 -15.64 -14.01 -12.04
N VAL A 16 -15.20 -12.75 -11.98
CA VAL A 16 -14.23 -12.21 -12.95
C VAL A 16 -12.79 -12.62 -12.67
N THR A 17 -12.50 -13.07 -11.45
CA THR A 17 -11.18 -13.62 -11.06
C THR A 17 -11.10 -15.15 -11.19
N HIS A 18 -12.21 -15.82 -11.51
CA HIS A 18 -12.27 -17.27 -11.58
C HIS A 18 -11.54 -17.81 -12.82
N LYS A 19 -10.77 -18.89 -12.64
CA LYS A 19 -10.00 -19.54 -13.71
C LYS A 19 -10.94 -19.98 -14.84
N LYS A 20 -10.53 -19.76 -16.09
CA LYS A 20 -11.27 -20.07 -17.34
C LYS A 20 -12.46 -19.17 -17.67
N ASN A 21 -12.70 -18.10 -16.92
CA ASN A 21 -13.65 -17.07 -17.34
C ASN A 21 -12.91 -15.98 -18.12
N ASP A 22 -13.55 -15.46 -19.16
CA ASP A 22 -13.10 -14.25 -19.82
C ASP A 22 -13.31 -13.05 -18.88
N PHE A 23 -12.33 -12.15 -18.81
CA PHE A 23 -12.45 -10.96 -17.99
C PHE A 23 -13.47 -9.99 -18.60
N HIS A 24 -14.64 -9.89 -17.98
CA HIS A 24 -15.68 -8.96 -18.38
C HIS A 24 -16.06 -8.02 -17.23
N TRP A 25 -15.85 -6.73 -17.41
CA TRP A 25 -16.18 -5.70 -16.42
C TRP A 25 -17.48 -4.99 -16.79
N GLY A 26 -18.60 -5.50 -16.27
CA GLY A 26 -19.93 -4.98 -16.53
C GLY A 26 -20.48 -4.07 -15.42
N PRO A 27 -21.72 -3.60 -15.57
CA PRO A 27 -22.40 -2.77 -14.56
C PRO A 27 -22.51 -3.45 -13.19
N GLU A 28 -22.73 -4.77 -13.15
CA GLU A 28 -22.84 -5.54 -11.90
C GLU A 28 -21.52 -5.58 -11.12
N GLN A 29 -20.39 -5.79 -11.82
CA GLN A 29 -19.05 -5.75 -11.21
C GLN A 29 -18.72 -4.34 -10.72
N GLN A 30 -19.04 -3.32 -11.51
CA GLN A 30 -18.81 -1.93 -11.12
C GLN A 30 -19.64 -1.55 -9.88
N GLN A 31 -20.89 -1.99 -9.81
CA GLN A 31 -21.76 -1.76 -8.66
C GLN A 31 -21.25 -2.49 -7.42
N ALA A 32 -20.92 -3.78 -7.53
CA ALA A 32 -20.32 -4.56 -6.45
C ALA A 32 -19.03 -3.90 -5.92
N PHE A 33 -18.14 -3.47 -6.81
CA PHE A 33 -16.92 -2.77 -6.45
C PHE A 33 -17.17 -1.43 -5.74
N ALA A 34 -18.13 -0.64 -6.22
CA ALA A 34 -18.50 0.62 -5.58
C ALA A 34 -19.10 0.37 -4.19
N GLN A 35 -20.00 -0.61 -4.06
CA GLN A 35 -20.65 -0.98 -2.81
C GLN A 35 -19.63 -1.44 -1.76
N ILE A 36 -18.69 -2.32 -2.12
CA ILE A 36 -17.64 -2.77 -1.20
C ILE A 36 -16.77 -1.62 -0.74
N LYS A 37 -16.34 -0.71 -1.64
CA LYS A 37 -15.57 0.47 -1.21
C LYS A 37 -16.34 1.32 -0.22
N GLN A 38 -17.64 1.51 -0.44
CA GLN A 38 -18.50 2.27 0.46
C GLN A 38 -18.65 1.56 1.82
N GLU A 39 -18.95 0.26 1.83
CA GLU A 39 -19.07 -0.52 3.05
C GLU A 39 -17.74 -0.57 3.83
N ILE A 40 -16.61 -0.66 3.13
CA ILE A 40 -15.28 -0.53 3.74
C ILE A 40 -15.15 0.84 4.39
N ALA A 41 -15.48 1.92 3.69
CA ALA A 41 -15.39 3.27 4.23
C ALA A 41 -16.30 3.51 5.44
N HIS A 42 -17.51 2.93 5.46
CA HIS A 42 -18.44 3.02 6.61
C HIS A 42 -18.02 2.12 7.78
N ALA A 43 -17.56 0.90 7.50
CA ALA A 43 -17.13 -0.05 8.54
C ALA A 43 -15.79 0.35 9.17
N VAL A 44 -14.94 1.04 8.41
CA VAL A 44 -13.74 1.73 8.90
C VAL A 44 -14.17 3.07 9.49
N ALA A 45 -14.87 3.02 10.63
CA ALA A 45 -15.07 4.22 11.43
C ALA A 45 -13.71 4.59 12.06
N LEU A 46 -13.11 5.69 11.60
CA LEU A 46 -11.96 6.27 12.28
C LEU A 46 -12.41 6.69 13.68
N GLY A 47 -11.99 5.94 14.69
CA GLY A 47 -12.28 6.25 16.08
C GLY A 47 -11.32 7.31 16.63
N PRO A 48 -11.65 7.96 17.75
CA PRO A 48 -10.71 8.84 18.42
C PRO A 48 -9.45 8.07 18.78
N VAL A 49 -8.29 8.71 18.59
CA VAL A 49 -6.99 8.18 19.00
C VAL A 49 -7.03 7.91 20.49
N ARG A 50 -6.76 6.66 20.88
CA ARG A 50 -6.65 6.30 22.30
C ARG A 50 -5.20 6.33 22.72
N THR A 51 -4.97 6.84 23.93
CA THR A 51 -3.64 6.89 24.55
C THR A 51 -3.63 5.99 25.77
N GLY A 52 -2.53 5.28 26.01
CA GLY A 52 -2.37 4.44 27.19
C GLY A 52 -1.19 3.49 27.06
N PRO A 53 -0.59 3.05 28.19
CA PRO A 53 0.62 2.22 28.18
C PRO A 53 0.46 0.88 27.45
N ASP A 54 -0.77 0.38 27.36
CA ASP A 54 -1.08 -0.90 26.73
C ASP A 54 -1.61 -0.77 25.29
N VAL A 55 -1.81 0.45 24.79
CA VAL A 55 -2.23 0.70 23.40
C VAL A 55 -1.01 0.62 22.49
N LYS A 56 -1.09 -0.19 21.43
CA LYS A 56 -0.01 -0.33 20.45
C LYS A 56 -0.44 0.26 19.11
N ASN A 57 0.35 1.21 18.62
CA ASN A 57 0.19 1.77 17.29
C ASN A 57 1.03 0.95 16.29
N VAL A 58 0.43 0.54 15.17
CA VAL A 58 1.10 -0.21 14.09
C VAL A 58 0.94 0.56 12.80
N LEU A 59 2.06 0.89 12.18
CA LEU A 59 2.13 1.52 10.86
C LEU A 59 2.58 0.48 9.84
N TYR A 60 1.69 0.21 8.88
CA TYR A 60 2.03 -0.54 7.67
C TYR A 60 2.41 0.45 6.58
N SER A 61 3.56 0.27 5.96
CA SER A 61 4.01 1.06 4.81
C SER A 61 4.32 0.13 3.65
N ALA A 62 3.97 0.56 2.45
CA ALA A 62 4.27 -0.18 1.23
C ALA A 62 4.71 0.77 0.13
N ALA A 63 5.72 0.35 -0.64
CA ALA A 63 6.10 1.00 -1.87
C ALA A 63 5.83 0.09 -3.08
N GLU A 64 5.22 0.66 -4.09
CA GLU A 64 5.00 0.00 -5.38
C GLU A 64 5.74 0.77 -6.47
N ASN A 65 5.70 0.32 -7.73
CA ASN A 65 6.45 0.96 -8.81
C ASN A 65 6.03 2.43 -9.04
N HIS A 66 4.73 2.71 -8.93
CA HIS A 66 4.12 3.99 -9.30
C HIS A 66 3.79 4.90 -8.11
N GLY A 67 3.81 4.37 -6.89
CA GLY A 67 3.43 5.14 -5.71
C GLY A 67 3.73 4.42 -4.41
N LEU A 68 3.46 5.13 -3.32
CA LEU A 68 3.60 4.62 -1.96
C LEU A 68 2.27 4.74 -1.23
N SER A 69 2.11 3.92 -0.19
CA SER A 69 0.97 3.97 0.70
C SER A 69 1.37 3.65 2.14
N TRP A 70 0.52 4.08 3.07
CA TRP A 70 0.60 3.66 4.46
C TRP A 70 -0.79 3.57 5.11
N SER A 71 -0.88 2.75 6.15
CA SER A 71 -2.06 2.68 7.02
C SER A 71 -1.65 2.58 8.48
N LEU A 72 -2.34 3.33 9.34
CA LEU A 72 -2.08 3.39 10.76
C LEU A 72 -3.20 2.70 11.53
N TRP A 73 -2.85 1.82 12.45
CA TRP A 73 -3.77 1.00 13.22
C TRP A 73 -3.45 1.04 14.72
N GLN A 74 -4.47 0.92 15.55
CA GLN A 74 -4.39 0.81 17.00
C GLN A 74 -4.86 -0.54 17.47
N LYS A 75 -3.99 -1.25 18.17
CA LYS A 75 -4.31 -2.44 18.93
C LYS A 75 -4.56 -2.06 20.38
N VAL A 76 -5.81 -2.23 20.81
CA VAL A 76 -6.24 -1.92 22.18
C VAL A 76 -6.49 -3.23 22.92
N PRO A 77 -5.97 -3.40 24.15
CA PRO A 77 -6.24 -4.60 24.94
C PRO A 77 -7.75 -4.80 25.16
N GLY A 78 -8.22 -6.04 24.97
CA GLY A 78 -9.62 -6.40 25.11
C GLY A 78 -10.47 -6.15 23.85
N GLU A 79 -9.95 -5.46 22.83
CA GLU A 79 -10.58 -5.44 21.50
C GLU A 79 -10.08 -6.62 20.68
N THR A 80 -11.01 -7.35 20.05
CA THR A 80 -10.69 -8.51 19.21
C THR A 80 -10.09 -8.13 17.86
N ARG A 81 -10.10 -6.84 17.51
CA ARG A 81 -9.70 -6.34 16.19
C ARG A 81 -9.00 -5.01 16.33
N ASP A 82 -7.99 -4.82 15.50
CA ASP A 82 -7.26 -3.57 15.42
C ASP A 82 -8.15 -2.48 14.79
N ARG A 83 -7.99 -1.25 15.28
CA ARG A 83 -8.75 -0.09 14.85
C ARG A 83 -7.94 0.75 13.88
N PRO A 84 -8.46 1.05 12.68
CA PRO A 84 -7.77 1.96 11.77
C PRO A 84 -7.87 3.41 12.26
N LEU A 85 -6.76 4.14 12.19
CA LEU A 85 -6.68 5.58 12.44
C LEU A 85 -6.55 6.40 11.16
N GLY A 86 -6.03 5.81 10.08
CA GLY A 86 -5.91 6.51 8.81
C GLY A 86 -5.26 5.67 7.73
N PHE A 87 -5.54 6.06 6.49
CA PHE A 87 -4.97 5.49 5.28
C PHE A 87 -4.52 6.64 4.38
N TRP A 88 -3.42 6.43 3.68
CA TRP A 88 -2.93 7.39 2.71
C TRP A 88 -2.19 6.68 1.59
N SER A 89 -2.31 7.22 0.38
CA SER A 89 -1.57 6.75 -0.78
C SER A 89 -1.32 7.91 -1.73
N ARG A 90 -0.18 7.90 -2.42
CA ARG A 90 0.11 8.85 -3.49
C ARG A 90 1.07 8.28 -4.52
N SER A 91 0.96 8.74 -5.76
CA SER A 91 1.95 8.47 -6.79
C SER A 91 3.27 9.22 -6.51
N TYR A 92 4.38 8.68 -7.02
CA TYR A 92 5.65 9.40 -6.95
C TYR A 92 5.61 10.67 -7.81
N GLN A 93 6.38 11.67 -7.38
CA GLN A 93 6.52 12.94 -8.08
C GLN A 93 8.00 13.26 -8.31
N GLY A 94 8.32 13.80 -9.48
CA GLY A 94 9.68 14.23 -9.84
C GLY A 94 10.70 13.10 -9.76
N SER A 95 11.87 13.39 -9.21
CA SER A 95 12.99 12.44 -9.10
C SER A 95 12.70 11.23 -8.24
N LYS A 96 11.72 11.28 -7.32
CA LYS A 96 11.32 10.16 -6.46
C LYS A 96 10.77 8.97 -7.25
N ALA A 97 10.28 9.20 -8.47
CA ALA A 97 9.79 8.13 -9.34
C ALA A 97 10.92 7.19 -9.81
N ASN A 98 12.15 7.73 -9.90
CA ASN A 98 13.33 7.03 -10.37
C ASN A 98 14.09 6.30 -9.26
N TYR A 99 13.63 6.43 -8.01
CA TYR A 99 14.23 5.72 -6.88
C TYR A 99 14.16 4.21 -7.08
N ILE A 100 15.21 3.52 -6.61
CA ILE A 100 15.22 2.05 -6.61
C ILE A 100 14.19 1.53 -5.61
N PRO A 101 13.74 0.26 -5.71
CA PRO A 101 12.72 -0.30 -4.80
C PRO A 101 13.03 -0.10 -3.31
N THR A 102 14.30 -0.23 -2.91
CA THR A 102 14.75 0.00 -1.53
C THR A 102 14.55 1.45 -1.08
N GLU A 103 15.00 2.43 -1.87
CA GLU A 103 14.81 3.86 -1.59
C GLU A 103 13.32 4.20 -1.47
N LYS A 104 12.50 3.60 -2.34
CA LYS A 104 11.05 3.77 -2.35
C LYS A 104 10.37 3.24 -1.09
N GLU A 105 10.76 2.06 -0.60
CA GLU A 105 10.27 1.49 0.67
C GLU A 105 10.65 2.37 1.86
N ILE A 106 11.87 2.91 1.89
CA ILE A 106 12.33 3.76 2.99
C ILE A 106 11.62 5.10 2.97
N LEU A 107 11.38 5.65 1.78
CA LEU A 107 10.55 6.83 1.61
C LEU A 107 9.12 6.57 2.13
N ALA A 108 8.53 5.41 1.82
CA ALA A 108 7.19 5.05 2.30
C ALA A 108 7.14 4.95 3.83
N ALA A 109 8.14 4.31 4.45
CA ALA A 109 8.28 4.24 5.90
C ALA A 109 8.46 5.62 6.53
N TYR A 110 9.32 6.47 5.96
CA TYR A 110 9.56 7.83 6.42
C TYR A 110 8.29 8.69 6.35
N GLU A 111 7.61 8.73 5.19
CA GLU A 111 6.39 9.53 5.02
C GLU A 111 5.26 9.02 5.93
N GLY A 112 5.14 7.70 6.11
CA GLY A 112 4.17 7.11 7.04
C GLY A 112 4.47 7.45 8.50
N ILE A 113 5.73 7.38 8.94
CA ILE A 113 6.13 7.74 10.31
C ILE A 113 5.94 9.22 10.57
N GLN A 114 6.26 10.06 9.59
CA GLN A 114 6.06 11.50 9.68
C GLN A 114 4.57 11.81 9.90
N ALA A 115 3.69 11.27 9.05
CA ALA A 115 2.25 11.51 9.16
C ALA A 115 1.64 10.91 10.44
N ALA A 116 2.03 9.68 10.80
CA ALA A 116 1.55 9.04 12.03
C ALA A 116 1.96 9.83 13.28
N SER A 117 3.18 10.39 13.31
CA SER A 117 3.65 11.24 14.42
C SER A 117 2.81 12.49 14.63
N GLU A 118 2.16 13.04 13.60
CA GLU A 118 1.22 14.15 13.73
C GLU A 118 -0.08 13.72 14.44
N VAL A 119 -0.46 12.45 14.31
CA VAL A 119 -1.71 11.88 14.84
C VAL A 119 -1.52 11.34 16.27
N ILE A 120 -0.45 10.58 16.53
CA ILE A 120 -0.21 9.90 17.81
C ILE A 120 0.80 10.65 18.71
N GLY A 121 1.38 11.75 18.23
CA GLY A 121 2.30 12.59 18.98
C GLY A 121 3.64 11.89 19.26
N ILE A 122 3.95 11.65 20.54
CA ILE A 122 5.22 11.04 20.98
C ILE A 122 5.12 9.52 21.22
N GLU A 123 3.94 8.93 21.08
CA GLU A 123 3.77 7.50 21.27
C GLU A 123 4.58 6.72 20.24
N THR A 124 5.22 5.66 20.71
CA THR A 124 6.05 4.81 19.86
C THR A 124 5.18 3.92 19.00
N GLN A 125 5.60 3.69 17.76
CA GLN A 125 4.85 2.89 16.79
C GLN A 125 5.66 1.72 16.25
N LEU A 126 4.97 0.61 15.99
CA LEU A 126 5.50 -0.55 15.29
C LEU A 126 5.54 -0.26 13.79
N LEU A 127 6.71 -0.31 13.17
CA LEU A 127 6.82 -0.22 11.70
C LEU A 127 6.83 -1.63 11.10
N ALA A 128 5.96 -1.87 10.12
CA ALA A 128 5.87 -3.12 9.36
C ALA A 128 5.95 -2.82 7.84
N PRO A 129 7.16 -2.77 7.25
CA PRO A 129 7.35 -2.56 5.82
C PRO A 129 7.23 -3.88 5.04
N ARG A 130 6.97 -3.76 3.73
CA ARG A 130 6.71 -4.90 2.85
C ARG A 130 7.97 -5.71 2.51
N LEU A 131 9.12 -5.06 2.37
CA LEU A 131 10.39 -5.72 2.09
C LEU A 131 11.25 -5.84 3.37
N PRO A 132 12.21 -6.78 3.46
CA PRO A 132 13.19 -6.88 4.56
C PRO A 132 14.22 -5.73 4.55
N VAL A 133 13.84 -4.58 4.00
CA VAL A 133 14.62 -3.35 3.86
C VAL A 133 15.14 -2.86 5.21
N LEU A 134 14.40 -3.10 6.30
CA LEU A 134 14.87 -2.80 7.66
C LEU A 134 16.18 -3.55 7.98
N GLY A 135 16.31 -4.81 7.56
CA GLY A 135 17.53 -5.59 7.80
C GLY A 135 18.78 -4.99 7.13
N TRP A 136 18.62 -4.24 6.04
CA TRP A 136 19.71 -3.52 5.37
C TRP A 136 19.93 -2.12 5.94
N MET A 137 18.85 -1.41 6.31
CA MET A 137 18.93 -0.11 6.97
C MET A 137 19.79 -0.14 8.24
N PHE A 138 19.70 -1.18 9.08
CA PHE A 138 20.51 -1.30 10.29
C PHE A 138 21.93 -1.81 10.08
N LYS A 139 22.23 -2.38 8.91
CA LYS A 139 23.61 -2.74 8.53
C LYS A 139 24.41 -1.56 8.00
N ALA A 140 23.77 -0.40 7.79
CA ALA A 140 24.37 0.82 7.23
C ALA A 140 25.09 0.61 5.88
N GLU A 141 24.78 -0.47 5.17
CA GLU A 141 25.17 -0.70 3.78
C GLU A 141 24.19 0.09 2.90
N VAL A 142 24.41 1.40 2.80
CA VAL A 142 23.69 2.26 1.86
C VAL A 142 23.97 1.71 0.46
N PRO A 143 22.95 1.32 -0.34
CA PRO A 143 23.19 0.98 -1.73
C PRO A 143 23.79 2.22 -2.39
N SER A 144 25.05 2.13 -2.84
CA SER A 144 25.88 3.24 -3.33
C SER A 144 25.42 3.85 -4.66
N THR A 145 24.14 3.71 -5.00
CA THR A 145 23.53 4.10 -6.27
C THR A 145 22.52 5.22 -6.00
N ASP A 146 23.00 6.31 -5.41
CA ASP A 146 22.13 7.26 -4.72
C ASP A 146 21.46 8.26 -5.69
N HIS A 147 20.19 7.98 -6.03
CA HIS A 147 19.28 8.98 -6.59
C HIS A 147 18.79 9.94 -5.49
N ALA A 148 18.77 9.51 -4.22
CA ALA A 148 18.58 10.35 -3.05
C ALA A 148 19.92 10.83 -2.46
N THR A 149 20.02 12.09 -2.01
CA THR A 149 21.28 12.61 -1.44
C THR A 149 21.57 12.02 -0.06
N SER A 150 22.85 11.92 0.32
CA SER A 150 23.28 11.44 1.65
C SER A 150 22.59 12.18 2.81
N ALA A 151 22.37 13.49 2.68
CA ALA A 151 21.63 14.29 3.65
C ALA A 151 20.15 13.87 3.77
N THR A 152 19.52 13.51 2.66
CA THR A 152 18.14 13.02 2.62
C THR A 152 18.03 11.68 3.35
N TRP A 153 18.97 10.77 3.07
CA TRP A 153 19.09 9.49 3.74
C TRP A 153 19.27 9.61 5.25
N SER A 154 20.22 10.45 5.69
CA SER A 154 20.45 10.67 7.13
C SER A 154 19.21 11.22 7.83
N LYS A 155 18.48 12.14 7.18
CA LYS A 155 17.22 12.68 7.72
C LYS A 155 16.17 11.58 7.91
N TRP A 156 15.95 10.76 6.89
CA TRP A 156 14.95 9.69 6.95
C TRP A 156 15.30 8.67 8.02
N PHE A 157 16.55 8.24 8.05
CA PHE A 157 17.03 7.25 9.01
C PHE A 157 16.93 7.74 10.45
N ALA A 158 17.28 9.00 10.72
CA ALA A 158 17.18 9.59 12.05
C ALA A 158 15.74 9.58 12.56
N LEU A 159 14.77 9.96 11.73
CA LEU A 159 13.36 9.97 12.12
C LEU A 159 12.83 8.55 12.36
N ILE A 160 13.14 7.62 11.45
CA ILE A 160 12.67 6.23 11.55
C ILE A 160 13.21 5.58 12.82
N THR A 161 14.50 5.73 13.10
CA THR A 161 15.15 5.19 14.30
C THR A 161 14.62 5.82 15.58
N GLN A 162 14.29 7.12 15.56
CA GLN A 162 13.75 7.81 16.73
C GLN A 162 12.31 7.39 17.07
N ARG A 163 11.48 7.12 16.06
CA ARG A 163 10.02 7.00 16.22
C ARG A 163 9.49 5.58 16.11
N ALA A 164 10.18 4.71 15.37
CA ALA A 164 9.75 3.34 15.19
C ALA A 164 10.39 2.42 16.23
N HIS A 165 9.58 1.77 17.06
CA HIS A 165 9.99 0.54 17.72
C HIS A 165 9.72 -0.58 16.73
N ILE A 166 10.75 -1.14 16.12
CA ILE A 166 10.55 -2.14 15.07
C ILE A 166 9.99 -3.41 15.69
N GLY A 167 8.88 -3.87 15.13
CA GLY A 167 8.26 -5.12 15.55
C GLY A 167 9.07 -6.32 15.09
N ASN A 168 8.90 -7.44 15.79
CA ASN A 168 9.37 -8.72 15.26
C ASN A 168 8.65 -8.97 13.93
N LEU A 169 9.41 -8.97 12.83
CA LEU A 169 8.92 -9.20 11.46
C LEU A 169 8.25 -10.59 11.27
N ASN A 170 8.32 -11.46 12.28
CA ASN A 170 7.72 -12.80 12.30
C ASN A 170 6.25 -12.81 12.75
N CYS A 171 5.43 -11.82 12.36
CA CYS A 171 3.98 -11.89 12.59
C CYS A 171 3.34 -12.84 11.55
N PRO A 172 2.65 -13.93 11.98
CA PRO A 172 2.09 -14.92 11.05
C PRO A 172 1.12 -14.32 10.03
N GLU A 173 0.32 -13.31 10.41
CA GLU A 173 -0.62 -12.62 9.51
C GLU A 173 0.08 -11.83 8.39
N ILE A 174 1.26 -11.27 8.64
CA ILE A 174 2.05 -10.54 7.63
C ILE A 174 2.77 -11.53 6.73
N LEU A 175 3.27 -12.64 7.30
CA LEU A 175 3.83 -13.74 6.53
C LEU A 175 2.79 -14.39 5.60
N GLU A 176 1.54 -14.61 6.03
CA GLU A 176 0.48 -15.15 5.18
C GLU A 176 0.12 -14.25 4.00
N ILE A 177 0.16 -12.92 4.18
CA ILE A 177 -0.08 -11.96 3.09
C ILE A 177 1.12 -11.94 2.13
N ILE A 178 2.35 -12.07 2.64
CA ILE A 178 3.58 -12.08 1.83
C ILE A 178 3.75 -13.41 1.07
N THR A 179 3.45 -14.56 1.69
CA THR A 179 3.63 -15.88 1.08
C THR A 179 2.54 -16.24 0.07
N ASN A 180 1.35 -15.66 0.19
CA ASN A 180 0.24 -15.88 -0.75
C ASN A 180 0.07 -14.74 -1.78
N TRP A 181 0.93 -13.72 -1.77
CA TRP A 181 0.92 -12.70 -2.81
C TRP A 181 1.45 -13.31 -4.11
N PRO A 182 0.74 -13.19 -5.24
CA PRO A 182 1.29 -13.67 -6.50
C PRO A 182 2.55 -12.85 -6.79
N GLU A 183 3.71 -13.49 -6.66
CA GLU A 183 4.95 -12.98 -7.20
C GLU A 183 4.65 -12.61 -8.65
N GLY A 184 4.81 -11.32 -8.98
CA GLY A 184 4.42 -10.78 -10.27
C GLY A 184 5.17 -11.48 -11.39
N GLU A 185 4.60 -12.57 -11.88
CA GLU A 185 4.88 -13.12 -13.20
C GLU A 185 4.47 -12.05 -14.20
N ASN A 186 5.47 -11.30 -14.66
CA ASN A 186 5.52 -10.63 -15.95
C ASN A 186 4.17 -10.18 -16.52
N PHE A 187 3.67 -9.02 -16.09
CA PHE A 187 2.94 -8.13 -17.01
C PHE A 187 3.94 -7.52 -18.01
N SER A 188 4.62 -8.38 -18.75
CA SER A 188 5.17 -8.04 -20.06
C SER A 188 4.05 -8.32 -21.06
N LEU A 189 3.90 -7.44 -22.06
CA LEU A 189 2.94 -7.48 -23.18
C LEU A 189 1.61 -6.78 -22.84
N MET A 190 1.08 -5.84 -23.63
CA MET A 190 1.47 -5.25 -24.90
C MET A 190 1.03 -3.79 -24.87
N ASP A 191 1.88 -2.88 -25.34
CA ASP A 191 1.40 -1.57 -25.76
C ASP A 191 2.15 -1.18 -27.03
N LYS A 192 1.36 -0.81 -28.05
CA LYS A 192 1.73 -0.27 -29.37
C LYS A 192 1.92 -1.27 -30.51
N GLU A 193 0.83 -1.91 -30.89
CA GLU A 193 0.51 -2.08 -32.30
C GLU A 193 -0.96 -1.69 -32.53
N GLU A 194 -1.29 -0.43 -32.22
CA GLU A 194 -2.60 0.14 -32.57
C GLU A 194 -2.48 1.66 -32.79
N LYS A 195 -1.62 2.04 -33.74
CA LYS A 195 -1.65 3.35 -34.40
C LYS A 195 -1.13 3.20 -35.83
N GLU A 196 -2.01 2.81 -36.74
CA GLU A 196 -2.16 3.39 -38.09
C GLU A 196 -3.11 2.51 -38.93
N GLU A 197 -4.41 2.54 -38.60
CA GLU A 197 -5.45 2.20 -39.58
C GLU A 197 -6.66 3.11 -39.40
N VAL A 198 -6.43 4.43 -39.47
CA VAL A 198 -7.48 5.44 -39.68
C VAL A 198 -6.99 6.50 -40.66
N THR A 199 -6.75 6.09 -41.92
CA THR A 199 -6.72 7.00 -43.07
C THR A 199 -7.22 6.28 -44.32
N ARG A 200 -8.48 5.81 -44.32
CA ARG A 200 -9.14 5.40 -45.57
C ARG A 200 -10.66 5.63 -45.53
N ALA A 201 -11.07 6.87 -45.79
CA ALA A 201 -12.31 7.18 -46.50
C ALA A 201 -12.40 8.70 -46.74
N GLU A 202 -12.02 9.16 -47.93
CA GLU A 202 -12.81 10.09 -48.75
C GLU A 202 -11.98 10.55 -49.96
N LYS A 203 -12.25 9.94 -51.11
CA LYS A 203 -12.61 10.62 -52.37
C LYS A 203 -12.84 9.57 -53.46
N SER A 204 -14.10 9.44 -53.84
CA SER A 204 -14.53 8.72 -55.06
C SER A 204 -14.24 9.58 -56.31
N PRO A 205 -14.09 8.96 -57.48
CA PRO A 205 -13.75 9.65 -58.72
C PRO A 205 -15.01 10.12 -59.48
N LEU A 206 -14.94 11.34 -60.02
CA LEU A 206 -15.60 11.77 -61.26
C LEU A 206 -14.62 12.68 -62.00
#